data_AF-A0A507EFR1-F1
#
_entry.id   AF-A0A507EFR1-F1
#
_cell.length_a   1.000
_cell.length_b   1.000
_cell.length_c   1.000
_cell.angle_alpha   90.00
_cell.angle_beta   90.00
_cell.angle_gamma   90.00
#
_symmetry.space_group_name_H-M   'P 1'
#
loop_
_entity.id
_entity.type
_entity.pdbx_description
1 polymer ?
#
loop_
_entity_poly.entity_id
_entity_poly.type
_entity_poly.pdbx_seq_one_letter_code
_entity_poly.pdbx_strand_id
1 'polypeptide(L)'
;MLASRSLMISRAAVLSPRVAFGKSALSAPIRAARITTTTPVARATAGGVNDPDAAKATLDVDPFAKSARLGRPMSPHLSIYKWEMTMVGSIAHRATGAGVAALFYFGSIWYGISPYHSADVVNLVHSLPNEALIAGKVILASPLNWDTGKALDVNSVFNTGYVVLAGTAVGTAYLALQ
;
A
#
# COMPACT_ATOMS: atom_id res chain seq x y z
N MET A 1 15.57 -36.02 67.42
CA MET A 1 14.59 -36.27 66.34
C MET A 1 14.46 -35.00 65.51
N LEU A 2 14.60 -35.15 64.19
CA LEU A 2 14.28 -34.22 63.09
C LEU A 2 14.99 -32.84 63.09
N ALA A 3 16.09 -32.68 62.36
CA ALA A 3 16.18 -32.47 60.91
C ALA A 3 16.18 -30.97 60.53
N SER A 4 17.41 -30.49 60.32
CA SER A 4 17.81 -29.28 59.62
C SER A 4 17.19 -29.19 58.22
N ARG A 5 16.78 -27.99 57.80
CA ARG A 5 16.90 -27.46 56.42
C ARG A 5 16.52 -25.98 56.36
N SER A 6 17.54 -25.14 56.44
CA SER A 6 17.51 -23.70 56.11
C SER A 6 17.59 -23.56 54.58
N LEU A 7 16.60 -22.92 53.96
CA LEU A 7 16.57 -22.67 52.52
C LEU A 7 17.11 -21.27 52.23
N MET A 8 18.44 -21.15 52.13
CA MET A 8 19.09 -19.96 51.58
C MET A 8 18.92 -19.94 50.05
N ILE A 9 18.20 -18.94 49.57
CA ILE A 9 18.02 -18.66 48.14
C ILE A 9 19.29 -17.98 47.63
N SER A 10 20.09 -18.71 46.86
CA SER A 10 21.32 -18.24 46.22
C SER A 10 21.06 -17.15 45.18
N ARG A 11 21.70 -15.99 45.35
CA ARG A 11 21.84 -14.96 44.32
C ARG A 11 22.83 -15.43 43.25
N ALA A 12 22.32 -15.82 42.08
CA ALA A 12 23.14 -16.01 40.89
C ALA A 12 23.31 -14.67 40.16
N ALA A 13 24.53 -14.14 40.17
CA ALA A 13 24.92 -12.96 39.38
C ALA A 13 25.01 -13.35 37.90
N VAL A 14 24.20 -12.70 37.06
CA VAL A 14 24.22 -12.84 35.60
C VAL A 14 25.44 -12.09 35.06
N LEU A 15 26.42 -12.84 34.56
CA LEU A 15 27.64 -12.34 33.93
C LEU A 15 27.33 -11.96 32.47
N SER A 16 27.50 -10.69 32.09
CA SER A 16 27.40 -10.19 30.71
C SER A 16 28.68 -10.51 29.91
N PRO A 17 28.62 -11.08 28.69
CA PRO A 17 29.81 -11.25 27.88
C PRO A 17 30.15 -9.96 27.11
N ARG A 18 31.26 -9.30 27.50
CA ARG A 18 31.90 -8.25 26.70
C ARG A 18 32.84 -8.91 25.70
N VAL A 19 32.48 -8.91 24.42
CA VAL A 19 33.34 -9.41 23.33
C VAL A 19 34.34 -8.32 22.96
N ALA A 20 35.62 -8.58 23.23
CA ALA A 20 36.74 -7.72 22.87
C ALA A 20 37.17 -8.01 21.42
N PHE A 21 37.15 -6.99 20.56
CA PHE A 21 37.68 -7.07 19.20
C PHE A 21 39.20 -6.87 19.21
N GLY A 22 39.94 -7.99 19.13
CA GLY A 22 41.38 -7.98 18.89
C GLY A 22 41.69 -7.70 17.42
N LYS A 23 42.56 -6.71 17.17
CA LYS A 23 43.19 -6.45 15.88
C LYS A 23 44.45 -7.32 15.77
N SER A 24 44.55 -8.21 14.79
CA SER A 24 45.74 -8.38 13.91
C SER A 24 45.73 -9.68 13.10
N ALA A 25 46.13 -9.50 11.84
CA ALA A 25 46.83 -10.43 10.94
C ALA A 25 46.10 -11.69 10.46
N LEU A 26 45.82 -11.72 9.15
CA LEU A 26 46.55 -12.60 8.23
C LEU A 26 46.18 -12.26 6.77
N SER A 27 47.19 -11.79 6.05
CA SER A 27 47.20 -11.59 4.60
C SER A 27 47.08 -12.93 3.87
N ALA A 28 45.99 -13.12 3.12
CA ALA A 28 45.86 -14.19 2.14
C ALA A 28 45.82 -13.58 0.72
N PRO A 29 46.54 -14.12 -0.27
CA PRO A 29 46.48 -13.59 -1.62
C PRO A 29 45.13 -13.94 -2.26
N ILE A 30 44.47 -12.93 -2.82
CA ILE A 30 43.24 -13.08 -3.60
C ILE A 30 43.59 -13.87 -4.88
N ARG A 31 43.25 -15.16 -4.90
CA ARG A 31 43.29 -15.96 -6.12
C ARG A 31 42.19 -15.46 -7.05
N ALA A 32 42.56 -14.74 -8.10
CA ALA A 32 41.63 -14.30 -9.13
C ALA A 32 40.94 -15.52 -9.78
N ALA A 33 39.69 -15.76 -9.40
CA ALA A 33 38.85 -16.75 -10.06
C ALA A 33 38.52 -16.24 -11.47
N ARG A 34 39.14 -16.86 -12.47
CA ARG A 34 38.80 -16.64 -13.89
C ARG A 34 37.39 -17.19 -14.12
N ILE A 35 36.40 -16.29 -14.14
CA ILE A 35 35.02 -16.62 -14.50
C ILE A 35 34.97 -16.78 -16.03
N THR A 36 35.10 -18.02 -16.49
CA THR A 36 34.77 -18.38 -17.88
C THR A 36 33.28 -18.71 -17.94
N THR A 37 32.42 -17.72 -18.16
CA THR A 37 30.98 -17.93 -18.40
C THR A 37 30.73 -18.02 -19.89
N THR A 38 30.90 -19.20 -20.48
CA THR A 38 30.38 -19.49 -21.82
C THR A 38 29.64 -20.82 -21.80
N THR A 39 28.37 -20.76 -21.43
CA THR A 39 27.39 -21.76 -21.89
C THR A 39 26.16 -20.98 -22.35
N PRO A 40 25.89 -20.88 -23.66
CA PRO A 40 24.57 -20.49 -24.11
C PRO A 40 23.61 -21.58 -23.62
N VAL A 41 22.73 -21.23 -22.70
CA VAL A 41 21.58 -22.09 -22.38
C VAL A 41 20.77 -22.17 -23.66
N ALA A 42 20.89 -23.29 -24.36
CA ALA A 42 19.97 -23.65 -25.43
C ALA A 42 18.58 -23.73 -24.78
N ARG A 43 17.80 -22.67 -24.96
CA ARG A 43 16.42 -22.58 -24.53
C ARG A 43 15.67 -23.65 -25.31
N ALA A 44 15.29 -24.72 -24.64
CA ALA A 44 14.44 -25.76 -25.21
C ALA A 44 13.21 -25.07 -25.82
N THR A 45 13.13 -25.10 -27.15
CA THR A 45 11.98 -24.65 -27.91
C THR A 45 10.87 -25.67 -27.64
N ALA A 46 10.03 -25.38 -26.65
CA ALA A 46 8.74 -26.06 -26.54
C ALA A 46 7.94 -25.75 -27.81
N GLY A 47 7.73 -26.80 -28.61
CA GLY A 47 6.79 -26.95 -29.72
C GLY A 47 6.23 -25.70 -30.42
N GLY A 48 6.60 -25.54 -31.69
CA GLY A 48 5.64 -25.19 -32.76
C GLY A 48 5.10 -23.76 -32.84
N VAL A 49 5.50 -22.82 -31.99
CA VAL A 49 5.06 -21.42 -32.14
C VAL A 49 6.10 -20.64 -32.94
N ASN A 50 5.72 -20.22 -34.15
CA ASN A 50 6.51 -19.30 -34.97
C ASN A 50 6.61 -17.95 -34.25
N ASP A 51 7.58 -17.82 -33.35
CA ASP A 51 7.89 -16.59 -32.64
C ASP A 51 9.00 -15.84 -33.40
N PRO A 52 8.66 -14.85 -34.25
CA PRO A 52 9.66 -14.09 -35.01
C PRO A 52 10.63 -13.29 -34.12
N ASP A 53 10.29 -13.14 -32.84
CA ASP A 53 11.07 -12.42 -31.85
C ASP A 53 11.93 -13.36 -30.97
N ALA A 54 12.00 -14.65 -31.29
CA ALA A 54 12.81 -15.62 -30.53
C ALA A 54 14.31 -15.32 -30.55
N ALA A 55 14.80 -14.67 -31.62
CA ALA A 55 16.21 -14.29 -31.80
C ALA A 55 16.53 -12.87 -31.31
N LYS A 56 15.52 -12.05 -30.96
CA LYS A 56 15.71 -10.67 -30.51
C LYS A 56 16.05 -10.62 -29.01
N ALA A 57 16.79 -9.60 -28.59
CA ALA A 57 17.03 -9.36 -27.16
C ALA A 57 15.70 -9.06 -26.45
N THR A 58 15.55 -9.51 -25.20
CA THR A 58 14.27 -9.40 -24.47
C THR A 58 13.80 -7.97 -24.24
N LEU A 59 14.71 -7.00 -24.25
CA LEU A 59 14.40 -5.58 -24.12
C LEU A 59 13.80 -4.97 -25.40
N ASP A 60 14.09 -5.56 -26.56
CA ASP A 60 13.64 -5.06 -27.87
C ASP A 60 12.28 -5.63 -28.29
N VAL A 61 11.70 -6.50 -27.46
CA VAL A 61 10.45 -7.20 -27.75
C VAL A 61 9.37 -6.67 -26.82
N ASP A 62 8.32 -6.11 -27.41
CA ASP A 62 7.12 -5.75 -26.65
C ASP A 62 6.49 -7.05 -26.08
N PRO A 63 6.50 -7.23 -24.74
CA PRO A 63 6.01 -8.45 -24.10
C PRO A 63 4.50 -8.64 -24.30
N PHE A 64 3.74 -7.56 -24.48
CA PHE A 64 2.29 -7.62 -24.67
C PHE A 64 1.93 -8.04 -26.10
N ALA A 65 2.53 -7.39 -27.11
CA ALA A 65 2.37 -7.81 -28.51
C ALA A 65 2.81 -9.25 -28.72
N LYS A 66 3.92 -9.67 -28.10
CA LYS A 66 4.37 -11.06 -28.13
C LYS A 66 3.33 -12.02 -27.53
N SER A 67 2.81 -11.72 -26.35
CA SER A 67 1.85 -12.60 -25.68
C SER A 67 0.52 -12.68 -26.43
N ALA A 68 0.09 -11.59 -27.07
CA ALA A 68 -1.08 -11.56 -27.94
C ALA A 68 -0.91 -12.44 -29.20
N ARG A 69 0.24 -12.35 -29.89
CA ARG A 69 0.56 -13.21 -31.05
C ARG A 69 0.62 -14.69 -30.70
N LEU A 70 1.13 -15.00 -29.50
CA LEU A 70 1.25 -16.37 -29.01
C LEU A 70 -0.07 -16.92 -28.41
N GLY A 71 -1.15 -16.13 -28.39
CA GLY A 71 -2.44 -16.54 -27.85
C GLY A 71 -2.39 -16.93 -26.36
N ARG A 72 -1.51 -16.28 -25.58
CA ARG A 72 -1.35 -16.62 -24.16
C ARG A 72 -2.57 -16.13 -23.35
N PRO A 73 -3.26 -17.01 -22.62
CA PRO A 73 -4.36 -16.58 -21.77
C PRO A 73 -3.83 -15.78 -20.57
N MET A 74 -4.61 -14.80 -20.13
CA MET A 74 -4.36 -14.10 -18.87
C MET A 74 -4.76 -14.99 -17.70
N SER A 75 -3.89 -15.09 -16.69
CA SER A 75 -4.25 -15.79 -15.45
C SER A 75 -5.44 -15.10 -14.79
N PRO A 76 -6.41 -15.85 -14.25
CA PRO A 76 -7.50 -15.25 -13.47
C PRO A 76 -6.91 -14.44 -12.30
N HIS A 77 -7.28 -13.16 -12.17
CA HIS A 77 -6.74 -12.29 -11.11
C HIS A 77 -7.81 -11.92 -10.08
N LEU A 78 -8.89 -11.25 -10.49
CA LEU A 78 -9.91 -10.72 -9.58
C LEU A 78 -10.89 -11.80 -9.13
N SER A 79 -11.06 -12.85 -9.93
CA SER A 79 -12.01 -13.94 -9.66
C SER A 79 -11.50 -14.95 -8.63
N ILE A 80 -10.18 -15.06 -8.45
CA ILE A 80 -9.57 -16.03 -7.53
C ILE A 80 -8.89 -15.36 -6.32
N TYR A 81 -8.69 -14.04 -6.35
CA TYR A 81 -8.05 -13.32 -5.26
C TYR A 81 -9.00 -13.18 -4.06
N LYS A 82 -8.45 -13.32 -2.85
CA LYS A 82 -9.21 -13.15 -1.61
C LYS A 82 -9.47 -11.66 -1.36
N TRP A 83 -10.72 -11.31 -1.08
CA TRP A 83 -11.07 -9.94 -0.70
C TRP A 83 -10.46 -9.57 0.65
N GLU A 84 -9.58 -8.57 0.63
CA GLU A 84 -8.96 -7.97 1.82
C GLU A 84 -9.51 -6.57 2.06
N MET A 85 -9.46 -6.10 3.32
CA MET A 85 -9.97 -4.78 3.70
C MET A 85 -9.30 -3.64 2.92
N THR A 86 -8.00 -3.77 2.63
CA THR A 86 -7.22 -2.81 1.83
C THR A 86 -7.73 -2.68 0.40
N MET A 87 -8.03 -3.82 -0.25
CA MET A 87 -8.56 -3.86 -1.60
C MET A 87 -9.97 -3.26 -1.66
N VAL A 88 -10.85 -3.69 -0.76
CA VAL A 88 -12.24 -3.17 -0.68
C VAL A 88 -12.22 -1.67 -0.41
N GLY A 89 -11.41 -1.21 0.54
CA GLY A 89 -11.26 0.21 0.84
C GLY A 89 -10.76 1.01 -0.36
N SER A 90 -9.79 0.48 -1.12
CA SER A 90 -9.28 1.12 -2.32
C SER A 90 -10.34 1.24 -3.44
N ILE A 91 -11.16 0.21 -3.63
CA ILE A 91 -12.27 0.25 -4.61
C ILE A 91 -13.37 1.21 -4.13
N ALA A 92 -13.74 1.14 -2.85
CA ALA A 92 -14.74 2.02 -2.27
C ALA A 92 -14.34 3.50 -2.37
N HIS A 93 -13.06 3.84 -2.12
CA HIS A 93 -12.56 5.20 -2.28
C HIS A 93 -12.67 5.70 -3.73
N ARG A 94 -12.34 4.85 -4.73
CA ARG A 94 -12.50 5.20 -6.15
C ARG A 94 -13.98 5.36 -6.53
N ALA A 95 -14.84 4.43 -6.09
CA ALA A 95 -16.26 4.45 -6.40
C ALA A 95 -16.98 5.65 -5.77
N THR A 96 -16.70 5.93 -4.49
CA THR A 96 -17.25 7.10 -3.79
C THR A 96 -16.72 8.40 -4.38
N GLY A 97 -15.42 8.48 -4.71
CA GLY A 97 -14.84 9.63 -5.40
C GLY A 97 -15.48 9.89 -6.76
N ALA A 98 -15.69 8.85 -7.57
CA ALA A 98 -16.41 8.95 -8.83
C ALA A 98 -17.88 9.37 -8.63
N GLY A 99 -18.55 8.86 -7.59
CA GLY A 99 -19.92 9.25 -7.23
C GLY A 99 -20.02 10.72 -6.83
N VAL A 100 -19.13 11.21 -5.97
CA VAL A 100 -19.05 12.63 -5.58
C VAL A 100 -18.75 13.51 -6.79
N ALA A 101 -17.82 13.10 -7.65
CA ALA A 101 -17.52 13.83 -8.88
C ALA A 101 -18.75 13.90 -9.81
N ALA A 102 -19.44 12.80 -10.02
CA ALA A 102 -20.66 12.76 -10.81
C ALA A 102 -21.74 13.69 -10.23
N LEU A 103 -22.01 13.61 -8.93
CA LEU A 103 -22.97 14.49 -8.24
C LEU A 103 -22.58 15.96 -8.37
N PHE A 104 -21.30 16.28 -8.23
CA PHE A 104 -20.81 17.64 -8.42
C PHE A 104 -21.02 18.12 -9.85
N TYR A 105 -20.65 17.33 -10.87
CA TYR A 105 -20.84 17.73 -12.27
C TYR A 105 -22.31 17.88 -12.63
N PHE A 106 -23.15 16.90 -12.31
CA PHE A 106 -24.60 17.00 -12.56
C PHE A 106 -25.23 18.16 -11.79
N GLY A 107 -24.87 18.34 -10.52
CA GLY A 107 -25.32 19.46 -9.71
C GLY A 107 -24.88 20.81 -10.27
N SER A 108 -23.65 20.92 -10.78
CA SER A 108 -23.14 22.17 -11.37
C SER A 108 -23.82 22.51 -12.69
N ILE A 109 -24.08 21.50 -13.55
CA ILE A 109 -24.83 21.68 -14.80
C ILE A 109 -26.27 22.09 -14.49
N TRP A 110 -26.91 21.39 -13.55
CA TRP A 110 -28.25 21.74 -13.07
C TRP A 110 -28.30 23.17 -12.54
N TYR A 111 -27.35 23.54 -11.68
CA TYR A 111 -27.26 24.90 -11.13
C TYR A 111 -27.08 25.95 -12.23
N GLY A 112 -26.26 25.68 -13.25
CA GLY A 112 -26.02 26.61 -14.36
C GLY A 112 -27.25 26.91 -15.22
N ILE A 113 -28.26 26.03 -15.22
CA ILE A 113 -29.54 26.25 -15.90
C ILE A 113 -30.68 26.63 -14.94
N SER A 114 -30.41 26.69 -13.64
CA SER A 114 -31.40 26.96 -12.60
C SER A 114 -31.54 28.47 -12.35
N PRO A 115 -32.72 28.96 -11.91
CA PRO A 115 -32.90 30.37 -11.57
C PRO A 115 -32.28 30.78 -10.22
N TYR A 116 -31.61 29.88 -9.49
CA TYR A 116 -30.98 30.17 -8.19
C TYR A 116 -29.75 31.07 -8.34
N HIS A 117 -29.53 31.95 -7.36
CA HIS A 117 -28.42 32.90 -7.36
C HIS A 117 -27.29 32.48 -6.40
N SER A 118 -26.05 32.79 -6.76
CA SER A 118 -24.86 32.39 -5.98
C SER A 118 -24.85 32.97 -4.57
N ALA A 119 -25.58 34.06 -4.32
CA ALA A 119 -25.74 34.65 -3.00
C ALA A 119 -26.39 33.68 -2.00
N ASP A 120 -27.36 32.87 -2.44
CA ASP A 120 -28.05 31.91 -1.58
C ASP A 120 -27.10 30.78 -1.16
N VAL A 121 -26.23 30.34 -2.07
CA VAL A 121 -25.21 29.33 -1.81
C VAL A 121 -24.15 29.86 -0.83
N VAL A 122 -23.73 31.12 -0.99
CA VAL A 122 -22.76 31.75 -0.08
C VAL A 122 -23.35 31.95 1.31
N ASN A 123 -24.62 32.35 1.42
CA ASN A 123 -25.32 32.49 2.70
C ASN A 123 -25.49 31.13 3.40
N LEU A 124 -25.74 30.07 2.64
CA LEU A 124 -25.76 28.70 3.15
C LEU A 124 -24.39 28.27 3.66
N VAL A 125 -23.30 28.54 2.93
CA VAL A 125 -21.95 28.18 3.39
C VAL A 125 -21.57 28.96 4.66
N HIS A 126 -21.98 30.23 4.77
CA HIS A 126 -21.74 31.05 5.95
C HIS A 126 -22.58 30.64 7.17
N SER A 127 -23.70 29.94 6.99
CA SER A 127 -24.51 29.46 8.11
C SER A 127 -23.98 28.17 8.73
N LEU A 128 -22.96 27.54 8.14
CA LEU A 128 -22.29 26.37 8.73
C LEU A 128 -21.47 26.78 9.97
N PRO A 129 -21.37 25.88 10.98
CA PRO A 129 -20.48 26.07 12.12
C PRO A 129 -19.02 26.29 11.68
N ASN A 130 -18.28 27.15 12.37
CA ASN A 130 -16.87 27.49 12.06
C ASN A 130 -15.97 26.24 12.03
N GLU A 131 -16.29 25.28 12.88
CA GLU A 131 -15.60 24.01 13.07
C GLU A 131 -15.68 23.16 11.80
N ALA A 132 -16.84 23.16 11.12
CA ALA A 132 -17.01 22.47 9.84
C ALA A 132 -16.20 23.13 8.72
N LEU A 133 -16.16 24.46 8.68
CA LEU A 133 -15.38 25.22 7.71
C LEU A 133 -13.87 25.00 7.89
N ILE A 134 -13.39 24.98 9.14
CA ILE A 134 -11.99 24.72 9.48
C ILE A 134 -11.64 23.26 9.16
N ALA A 135 -12.47 22.30 9.56
CA ALA A 135 -12.24 20.89 9.27
C ALA A 135 -12.16 20.62 7.76
N GLY A 136 -13.07 21.22 6.96
CA GLY A 136 -13.03 21.11 5.50
C GLY A 136 -11.70 21.63 4.90
N LYS A 137 -11.22 22.77 5.39
CA LYS A 137 -9.92 23.34 4.95
C LYS A 137 -8.74 22.44 5.36
N VAL A 138 -8.75 21.89 6.58
CA VAL A 138 -7.67 21.02 7.08
C VAL A 138 -7.62 19.70 6.32
N ILE A 139 -8.77 19.09 5.99
CA ILE A 139 -8.83 17.86 5.19
C ILE A 139 -8.22 18.11 3.81
N LEU A 140 -8.56 19.22 3.16
CA LEU A 140 -8.01 19.59 1.85
C LEU A 140 -6.52 19.93 1.90
N ALA A 141 -6.02 20.47 3.01
CA ALA A 141 -4.62 20.87 3.17
C ALA A 141 -3.71 19.74 3.71
N SER A 142 -4.27 18.65 4.21
CA SER A 142 -3.48 17.58 4.83
C SER A 142 -2.75 16.72 3.78
N PRO A 143 -1.43 16.48 3.93
CA PRO A 143 -0.74 15.53 3.07
C PRO A 143 -1.26 14.12 3.37
N LEU A 144 -1.55 13.34 2.32
CA LEU A 144 -2.00 11.96 2.49
C LEU A 144 -0.90 11.16 3.21
N ASN A 145 -1.24 10.59 4.38
CA ASN A 145 -0.27 9.91 5.25
C ASN A 145 0.55 8.85 4.49
N TRP A 146 -0.10 8.05 3.63
CA TRP A 146 0.58 7.00 2.86
C TRP A 146 1.52 7.57 1.78
N ASP A 147 1.19 8.73 1.20
CA ASP A 147 2.04 9.40 0.20
C ASP A 147 3.31 10.01 0.83
N THR A 148 3.26 10.31 2.13
CA THR A 148 4.45 10.76 2.89
C THR A 148 5.34 9.60 3.38
N GLY A 149 5.04 8.36 2.99
CA GLY A 149 5.78 7.17 3.43
C GLY A 149 5.48 6.75 4.87
N LYS A 150 4.39 7.25 5.47
CA LYS A 150 3.97 6.90 6.84
C LYS A 150 2.89 5.81 6.80
N ALA A 151 2.80 5.02 7.88
CA ALA A 151 1.76 4.00 8.06
C ALA A 151 1.75 2.89 6.97
N LEU A 152 2.92 2.44 6.53
CA LEU A 152 3.10 1.39 5.51
C LEU A 152 3.28 -0.03 6.08
N ASP A 153 3.25 -0.20 7.40
CA ASP A 153 3.21 -1.53 8.02
C ASP A 153 1.79 -2.10 8.01
N VAL A 154 1.69 -3.44 7.99
CA VAL A 154 0.40 -4.13 7.87
C VAL A 154 -0.56 -3.72 9.00
N ASN A 155 -0.09 -3.65 10.24
CA ASN A 155 -0.96 -3.32 11.38
C ASN A 155 -1.46 -1.88 11.28
N SER A 156 -0.61 -0.93 10.90
CA SER A 156 -1.01 0.46 10.72
C SER A 156 -1.97 0.64 9.54
N VAL A 157 -1.80 -0.11 8.44
CA VAL A 157 -2.74 -0.08 7.32
C VAL A 157 -4.13 -0.56 7.74
N PHE A 158 -4.21 -1.65 8.51
CA PHE A 158 -5.49 -2.12 9.05
C PHE A 158 -6.09 -1.14 10.07
N ASN A 159 -5.29 -0.62 11.01
CA ASN A 159 -5.77 0.34 12.01
C ASN A 159 -6.27 1.62 11.37
N THR A 160 -5.53 2.19 10.42
CA THR A 160 -5.94 3.41 9.70
C THR A 160 -7.23 3.18 8.91
N GLY A 161 -7.41 2.02 8.28
CA GLY A 161 -8.67 1.67 7.63
C GLY A 161 -9.85 1.56 8.59
N TYR A 162 -9.69 0.96 9.77
CA TYR A 162 -10.77 0.91 10.78
C TYR A 162 -11.10 2.29 11.35
N VAL A 163 -10.10 3.14 11.57
CA VAL A 163 -10.31 4.54 11.98
C VAL A 163 -11.14 5.29 10.95
N VAL A 164 -10.87 5.12 9.66
CA VAL A 164 -11.67 5.74 8.58
C VAL A 164 -13.12 5.23 8.59
N LEU A 165 -13.34 3.93 8.76
CA LEU A 165 -14.69 3.37 8.82
C LEU A 165 -15.47 3.88 10.04
N ALA A 166 -14.85 3.91 11.21
CA ALA A 166 -15.45 4.43 12.43
C ALA A 166 -15.76 5.93 12.31
N GLY A 167 -14.80 6.72 11.80
CA GLY A 167 -14.98 8.15 11.56
C GLY A 167 -16.11 8.43 10.57
N THR A 168 -16.22 7.64 9.50
CA THR A 168 -17.31 7.75 8.53
C THR A 168 -18.66 7.46 9.16
N ALA A 169 -18.77 6.37 9.94
CA ALA A 169 -20.02 5.98 10.57
C ALA A 169 -20.49 7.01 11.61
N VAL A 170 -19.60 7.47 12.48
CA VAL A 170 -19.89 8.48 13.50
C VAL A 170 -20.22 9.82 12.86
N GLY A 171 -19.43 10.27 11.88
CA GLY A 171 -19.67 11.53 11.17
C GLY A 171 -21.01 11.53 10.43
N THR A 172 -21.33 10.43 9.74
CA THR A 172 -22.62 10.28 9.06
C THR A 172 -23.78 10.31 10.05
N ALA A 173 -23.69 9.55 11.15
CA ALA A 173 -24.75 9.52 12.17
C ALA A 173 -24.96 10.88 12.83
N TYR A 174 -23.87 11.59 13.16
CA TYR A 174 -23.94 12.93 13.74
C TYR A 174 -24.65 13.90 12.79
N LEU A 175 -24.23 13.94 11.52
CA LEU A 175 -24.81 14.85 10.52
C LEU A 175 -26.27 14.50 10.16
N ALA A 176 -26.67 13.24 10.29
CA ALA A 176 -28.03 12.79 10.00
C ALA A 176 -29.02 13.04 11.16
N LEU A 177 -28.52 13.28 12.38
CA LEU A 177 -29.34 13.41 13.60
C LEU A 177 -29.40 14.84 14.16
N GLN A 178 -28.60 15.76 13.63
CA GLN A 178 -28.67 17.21 13.90
C GLN A 178 -29.79 17.87 13.08
#